data_AF-A0A9E4CUH3-F1
#
_entry.id   AF-A0A9E4CUH3-F1
#
_cell.length_a   1.000
_cell.length_b   1.000
_cell.length_c   1.000
_cell.angle_alpha   90.00
_cell.angle_beta   90.00
_cell.angle_gamma   90.00
#
_symmetry.space_group_name_H-M   'P 1'
#
loop_
_entity.id
_entity.type
_entity.pdbx_description
1 polymer ?
#
loop_
_entity_poly.entity_id
_entity_poly.type
_entity_poly.pdbx_seq_one_letter_code
_entity_poly.pdbx_strand_id
1 'polypeptide(L)'
;AVRSDLDRDWSPALSGYGLLMITVCSGITLLAGKPLVPPLTDTTYALVHGAVVIVVGTLMFNAGSRHVPAVPMTVFAQTEMVFVPVWALLILHETPKALTLVGGAVTFAAVVGKAVYDTRIAAPPPVPVPDVPLL
;
A
#
# COMPACT_ATOMS: atom_id res chain seq x y z
N ALA A 1 14.84 -15.77 12.16
CA ALA A 1 14.45 -14.45 11.64
C ALA A 1 15.32 -14.13 10.43
N VAL A 2 14.76 -14.17 9.22
CA VAL A 2 15.49 -13.83 7.98
C VAL A 2 15.58 -12.30 7.87
N ARG A 3 16.62 -11.74 8.47
CA ARG A 3 17.06 -10.36 8.21
C ARG A 3 18.58 -10.47 8.10
N SER A 4 19.05 -10.69 6.87
CA SER A 4 20.45 -11.09 6.63
C SER A 4 21.45 -9.97 6.85
N ASP A 5 21.03 -8.69 6.80
CA ASP A 5 21.86 -7.54 7.13
C ASP A 5 20.97 -6.37 7.61
N LEU A 6 21.27 -5.81 8.78
CA LEU A 6 20.56 -4.64 9.32
C LEU A 6 21.10 -3.32 8.75
N ASP A 7 22.35 -3.32 8.27
CA ASP A 7 23.08 -2.17 7.73
C ASP A 7 22.89 -1.98 6.22
N ARG A 8 22.21 -2.92 5.55
CA ARG A 8 21.94 -2.82 4.11
C ARG A 8 20.85 -1.79 3.89
N ASP A 9 21.24 -0.62 3.40
CA ASP A 9 20.30 0.45 3.07
C ASP A 9 19.41 -0.01 1.89
N TRP A 10 18.09 0.06 2.11
CA TRP A 10 17.07 -0.27 1.11
C TRP A 10 16.62 0.96 0.33
N SER A 11 17.13 2.16 0.68
CA SER A 11 16.89 3.40 -0.08
C SER A 11 17.20 3.30 -1.58
N PRO A 12 18.23 2.54 -2.04
CA PRO A 12 18.50 2.38 -3.47
C PRO A 12 17.37 1.64 -4.20
N ALA A 13 16.70 0.68 -3.54
CA ALA A 13 15.57 -0.01 -4.13
C ALA A 13 14.42 0.97 -4.42
N LEU A 14 14.18 1.92 -3.51
CA LEU A 14 13.19 2.99 -3.69
C LEU A 14 13.47 3.83 -4.94
N SER A 15 14.74 4.20 -5.14
CA SER A 15 15.16 4.93 -6.34
C SER A 15 14.97 4.10 -7.62
N GLY A 16 15.22 2.79 -7.54
CA GLY A 16 15.00 1.84 -8.64
C GLY A 16 13.51 1.72 -9.03
N TYR A 17 12.60 1.65 -8.07
CA TYR A 17 11.15 1.66 -8.34
C TYR A 17 10.71 2.96 -9.03
N GLY A 18 11.26 4.11 -8.59
CA GLY A 18 10.99 5.40 -9.23
C GLY A 18 11.42 5.43 -10.70
N LEU A 19 12.65 4.99 -10.98
CA LEU A 19 13.18 4.94 -12.36
C LEU A 19 12.37 3.99 -13.25
N LEU A 20 12.03 2.80 -12.73
CA LEU A 20 11.19 1.83 -13.43
C LEU A 20 9.82 2.45 -13.77
N MET A 21 9.19 3.13 -12.82
CA MET A 21 7.87 3.71 -13.05
C MET A 21 7.94 4.87 -14.07
N ILE A 22 8.97 5.73 -14.01
CA ILE A 22 9.19 6.78 -15.01
C ILE A 22 9.36 6.18 -16.41
N THR A 23 10.17 5.13 -16.55
CA THR A 23 10.42 4.48 -17.86
C THR A 23 9.17 3.81 -18.41
N VAL A 24 8.42 3.07 -17.59
CA VAL A 24 7.18 2.41 -18.01
C VAL A 24 6.12 3.45 -18.39
N CYS A 25 5.86 4.45 -17.53
CA CYS A 25 4.86 5.49 -17.82
C CYS A 25 5.22 6.31 -19.06
N SER A 26 6.49 6.69 -19.22
CA SER A 26 6.96 7.41 -20.42
C SER A 26 6.78 6.57 -21.68
N GLY A 27 7.16 5.29 -21.63
CA GLY A 27 6.98 4.35 -22.73
C GLY A 27 5.52 4.19 -23.15
N ILE A 28 4.61 3.94 -22.19
CA ILE A 28 3.18 3.81 -22.46
C ILE A 28 2.59 5.12 -23.02
N THR A 29 2.99 6.27 -22.48
CA THR A 29 2.50 7.59 -22.92
C THR A 29 2.92 7.89 -24.36
N LEU A 30 4.18 7.59 -24.71
CA LEU A 30 4.71 7.73 -26.06
C LEU A 30 4.02 6.78 -27.05
N LEU A 31 3.84 5.51 -26.66
CA LEU A 31 3.11 4.51 -27.47
C LEU A 31 1.65 4.92 -27.70
N ALA A 32 1.03 5.61 -26.75
CA ALA A 32 -0.32 6.16 -26.88
C ALA A 32 -0.37 7.49 -27.67
N GLY A 33 0.76 8.03 -28.14
CA GLY A 33 0.84 9.28 -28.89
C GLY A 33 0.49 10.54 -28.08
N LYS A 34 0.56 10.47 -26.75
CA LYS A 34 0.21 11.59 -25.86
C LYS A 34 1.45 12.43 -25.52
N PRO A 35 1.29 13.73 -25.24
CA PRO A 35 2.41 14.55 -24.79
C PRO A 35 2.96 14.05 -23.44
N LEU A 36 4.28 14.06 -23.30
CA LEU A 36 4.97 13.73 -22.04
C LEU A 36 4.72 14.76 -20.94
N VAL A 37 4.37 15.99 -21.32
CA VAL A 37 4.04 17.06 -20.38
C VAL A 37 2.52 17.20 -20.31
N PRO A 38 1.88 16.74 -19.21
CA PRO A 38 0.45 16.92 -19.01
C PRO A 38 0.10 18.39 -18.72
N PRO A 39 -1.19 18.76 -18.81
CA PRO A 39 -1.67 20.07 -18.39
C PRO A 39 -1.23 20.43 -16.96
N LEU A 40 -1.07 21.74 -16.70
CA LEU A 40 -0.66 22.24 -15.38
C LEU A 40 -1.64 21.83 -14.27
N THR A 41 -2.93 21.82 -14.56
CA THR A 41 -3.98 21.39 -13.61
C THR A 41 -3.73 19.96 -13.13
N ASP A 42 -3.54 19.04 -14.05
CA ASP A 42 -3.36 17.61 -13.75
C ASP A 42 -2.05 17.40 -13.00
N THR A 43 -1.01 18.14 -13.39
CA THR A 43 0.28 18.18 -12.70
C THR A 43 0.13 18.66 -11.26
N THR A 44 -0.65 19.74 -11.02
CA THR A 44 -0.87 20.24 -9.65
C THR A 44 -1.64 19.25 -8.80
N TYR A 45 -2.67 18.59 -9.33
CA TYR A 45 -3.41 17.56 -8.59
C TYR A 45 -2.51 16.37 -8.25
N ALA A 46 -1.68 15.90 -9.19
CA ALA A 46 -0.72 14.83 -8.95
C ALA A 46 0.31 15.21 -7.89
N LEU A 47 0.84 16.44 -7.93
CA LEU A 47 1.79 16.94 -6.94
C LEU A 47 1.16 17.06 -5.55
N VAL A 48 -0.05 17.60 -5.44
CA VAL A 48 -0.77 17.69 -4.16
C VAL A 48 -1.07 16.29 -3.61
N HIS A 49 -1.49 15.36 -4.45
CA HIS A 49 -1.74 13.99 -4.04
C HIS A 49 -0.46 13.32 -3.51
N GLY A 50 0.64 13.41 -4.24
CA GLY A 50 1.93 12.85 -3.82
C GLY A 50 2.51 13.51 -2.57
N ALA A 51 2.56 14.84 -2.54
CA ALA A 51 3.21 15.59 -1.47
C ALA A 51 2.39 15.64 -0.18
N VAL A 52 1.06 15.63 -0.27
CA VAL A 52 0.17 15.76 0.89
C VAL A 52 -0.46 14.43 1.23
N VAL A 53 -1.25 13.85 0.32
CA VAL A 53 -2.07 12.67 0.62
C VAL A 53 -1.21 11.45 0.93
N ILE A 54 -0.23 11.14 0.07
CA ILE A 54 0.67 9.99 0.27
C ILE A 54 1.57 10.20 1.48
N VAL A 55 2.15 11.39 1.66
CA VAL A 55 3.03 11.69 2.79
C VAL A 55 2.27 11.60 4.11
N VAL A 56 1.11 12.25 4.23
CA VAL A 56 0.29 12.20 5.44
C VAL A 56 -0.16 10.77 5.73
N GLY A 57 -0.66 10.04 4.73
CA GLY A 57 -1.05 8.64 4.88
C GLY A 57 0.12 7.78 5.36
N THR A 58 1.31 7.98 4.80
CA THR A 58 2.54 7.27 5.20
C THR A 58 2.97 7.60 6.63
N LEU A 59 2.88 8.88 7.04
CA LEU A 59 3.18 9.30 8.41
C LEU A 59 2.19 8.67 9.41
N MET A 60 0.90 8.66 9.09
CA MET A 60 -0.12 8.00 9.92
C MET A 60 0.11 6.49 9.99
N PHE A 61 0.43 5.85 8.87
CA PHE A 61 0.77 4.43 8.83
C PHE A 61 2.01 4.12 9.68
N ASN A 62 3.07 4.91 9.56
CA ASN A 62 4.28 4.76 10.37
C ASN A 62 4.06 5.01 11.86
N ALA A 63 3.14 5.91 12.23
CA ALA A 63 2.75 6.11 13.63
C ALA A 63 1.94 4.91 14.16
N GLY A 64 1.03 4.38 13.35
CA GLY A 64 0.22 3.20 13.68
C GLY A 64 1.05 1.91 13.81
N SER A 65 2.10 1.75 13.00
CA SER A 65 2.97 0.55 12.98
C SER A 65 3.66 0.27 14.30
N ARG A 66 3.88 1.32 15.10
CA ARG A 66 4.51 1.23 16.41
C ARG A 66 3.60 0.61 17.47
N HIS A 67 2.29 0.60 17.24
CA HIS A 67 1.29 0.17 18.21
C HIS A 67 0.57 -1.12 17.81
N VAL A 68 0.63 -1.50 16.54
CA VAL A 68 -0.09 -2.66 15.98
C VAL A 68 0.91 -3.70 15.48
N PRO A 69 0.77 -4.99 15.83
CA PRO A 69 1.64 -6.05 15.32
C PRO A 69 1.63 -6.10 13.77
N ALA A 70 2.73 -6.57 13.18
CA ALA A 70 2.94 -6.55 11.73
C ALA A 70 1.83 -7.28 10.94
N VAL A 71 1.28 -8.37 11.48
CA VAL A 71 0.25 -9.19 10.81
C VAL A 71 -1.05 -8.39 10.59
N PRO A 72 -1.73 -7.84 11.62
CA PRO A 72 -2.87 -6.95 11.43
C PRO A 72 -2.57 -5.72 10.56
N MET A 73 -1.35 -5.18 10.63
CA MET A 73 -0.98 -4.00 9.85
C MET A 73 -1.05 -4.25 8.34
N THR A 74 -0.69 -5.45 7.88
CA THR A 74 -0.84 -5.83 6.47
C THR A 74 -2.31 -5.98 6.05
N VAL A 75 -3.21 -6.42 6.95
CA VAL A 75 -4.65 -6.42 6.69
C VAL A 75 -5.16 -4.99 6.51
N PHE A 76 -4.73 -4.08 7.38
CA PHE A 76 -5.08 -2.67 7.30
C PHE A 76 -4.64 -2.04 5.98
N ALA A 77 -3.41 -2.32 5.54
CA ALA A 77 -2.94 -1.86 4.22
C ALA A 77 -3.84 -2.37 3.08
N GLN A 78 -4.26 -3.64 3.12
CA GLN A 78 -5.16 -4.18 2.08
C GLN A 78 -6.59 -3.61 2.12
N THR A 79 -7.00 -3.02 3.24
CA THR A 79 -8.34 -2.45 3.40
C THR A 79 -8.53 -1.21 2.53
N GLU A 80 -7.45 -0.49 2.16
CA GLU A 80 -7.55 0.67 1.28
C GLU A 80 -8.17 0.30 -0.09
N MET A 81 -7.85 -0.88 -0.62
CA MET A 81 -8.35 -1.37 -1.90
C MET A 81 -9.85 -1.63 -1.88
N VAL A 82 -10.41 -1.99 -0.72
CA VAL A 82 -11.85 -2.12 -0.50
C VAL A 82 -12.53 -0.76 -0.44
N PHE A 83 -11.84 0.23 0.14
CA PHE A 83 -12.39 1.58 0.29
C PHE A 83 -12.52 2.32 -1.04
N VAL A 84 -11.70 2.01 -2.05
CA VAL A 84 -11.78 2.62 -3.39
C VAL A 84 -13.20 2.58 -4.01
N PRO A 85 -13.84 1.40 -4.21
CA PRO A 85 -15.20 1.35 -4.74
C PRO A 85 -16.26 1.98 -3.82
N VAL A 86 -16.04 1.94 -2.50
CA VAL A 86 -16.95 2.57 -1.51
C VAL A 86 -16.95 4.09 -1.67
N TRP A 87 -15.77 4.71 -1.78
CA TRP A 87 -15.66 6.15 -2.00
C TRP A 87 -16.22 6.58 -3.35
N ALA A 88 -16.02 5.79 -4.41
CA ALA A 88 -16.57 6.09 -5.73
C ALA A 88 -18.11 6.15 -5.72
N LEU A 89 -18.75 5.23 -4.99
CA LEU A 89 -20.20 5.21 -4.80
C LEU A 89 -20.70 6.39 -3.96
N LEU A 90 -20.03 6.69 -2.85
CA LEU A 90 -20.49 7.67 -1.87
C LEU A 90 -20.19 9.12 -2.24
N ILE A 91 -19.02 9.39 -2.81
CA ILE A 91 -18.53 10.76 -3.08
C ILE A 91 -18.72 11.14 -4.54
N LEU A 92 -18.40 10.24 -5.48
CA LEU A 92 -18.45 10.55 -6.90
C LEU A 92 -19.83 10.28 -7.51
N HIS A 93 -20.74 9.63 -6.78
CA HIS A 93 -22.06 9.20 -7.26
C HIS A 93 -22.00 8.43 -8.59
N GLU A 94 -20.88 7.75 -8.85
CA GLU A 94 -20.71 6.95 -10.05
C GLU A 94 -21.47 5.63 -9.89
N THR A 95 -22.33 5.31 -10.87
CA THR A 95 -22.95 3.98 -10.98
C THR A 95 -21.87 2.99 -11.43
N PRO A 96 -21.34 2.12 -10.55
CA PRO A 96 -20.24 1.26 -10.91
C PRO A 96 -20.75 0.19 -11.88
N LYS A 97 -19.95 -0.10 -12.91
CA LYS A 97 -20.24 -1.24 -13.80
C LYS A 97 -20.29 -2.53 -12.96
N ALA A 98 -21.11 -3.49 -13.38
CA ALA A 98 -21.26 -4.77 -12.67
C ALA A 98 -19.90 -5.46 -12.40
N LEU A 99 -18.95 -5.35 -13.33
CA LEU A 99 -17.59 -5.90 -13.16
C LEU A 99 -16.79 -5.22 -12.03
N THR A 100 -16.96 -3.91 -11.84
CA THR A 100 -16.31 -3.17 -10.74
C THR A 100 -16.84 -3.64 -9.38
N LEU A 101 -18.15 -3.90 -9.29
CA LEU A 101 -18.77 -4.45 -8.08
C LEU A 101 -18.29 -5.88 -7.79
N VAL A 102 -18.18 -6.73 -8.83
CA VAL A 102 -17.66 -8.09 -8.68
C VAL A 102 -16.19 -8.08 -8.23
N GLY A 103 -15.35 -7.26 -8.86
CA GLY A 103 -13.95 -7.10 -8.45
C GLY A 103 -13.82 -6.62 -7.00
N GLY A 104 -14.59 -5.59 -6.63
CA GLY A 104 -14.64 -5.10 -5.25
C GLY A 104 -15.10 -6.16 -4.25
N ALA A 105 -16.13 -6.94 -4.58
CA ALA A 105 -16.63 -8.02 -3.74
C ALA A 105 -15.58 -9.13 -3.54
N VAL A 106 -14.85 -9.50 -4.59
CA VAL A 106 -13.76 -10.49 -4.51
C VAL A 106 -12.62 -9.97 -3.62
N THR A 107 -12.18 -8.72 -3.81
CA THR A 107 -11.14 -8.12 -2.95
C THR A 107 -11.60 -8.04 -1.50
N PHE A 108 -12.84 -7.62 -1.25
CA PHE A 108 -13.40 -7.58 0.10
C PHE A 108 -13.43 -8.96 0.77
N ALA A 109 -13.90 -9.98 0.05
CA ALA A 109 -13.92 -11.34 0.53
C ALA A 109 -12.51 -11.87 0.85
N ALA A 110 -11.52 -11.55 0.01
CA ALA A 110 -10.13 -11.92 0.25
C ALA A 110 -9.56 -11.27 1.51
N VAL A 111 -9.79 -9.96 1.71
CA VAL A 111 -9.29 -9.23 2.89
C VAL A 111 -9.96 -9.72 4.17
N VAL A 112 -11.28 -9.89 4.16
CA VAL A 112 -12.02 -10.43 5.32
C VAL A 112 -11.58 -11.88 5.61
N GLY A 113 -11.45 -12.71 4.59
CA GLY A 113 -10.97 -14.08 4.72
C GLY A 113 -9.56 -14.15 5.33
N LYS A 114 -8.65 -13.29 4.85
CA LYS A 114 -7.28 -13.15 5.36
C LYS A 114 -7.26 -12.68 6.82
N ALA A 115 -8.09 -11.70 7.18
CA ALA A 115 -8.22 -11.24 8.56
C ALA A 115 -8.73 -12.34 9.50
N VAL A 116 -9.74 -13.11 9.08
CA VAL A 116 -10.28 -14.25 9.84
C VAL A 116 -9.25 -15.39 9.94
N TYR A 117 -8.49 -15.65 8.88
CA TYR A 117 -7.44 -16.65 8.89
C TYR A 117 -6.30 -16.29 9.85
N ASP A 118 -5.83 -15.04 9.80
CA ASP A 118 -4.76 -14.53 10.67
C ASP A 118 -5.14 -14.60 12.15
N THR A 119 -6.39 -14.28 12.50
CA THR A 119 -6.88 -14.39 13.90
C THR A 119 -6.98 -15.85 14.36
N ARG A 120 -7.23 -16.79 13.46
CA ARG A 120 -7.32 -18.23 13.78
C ARG A 120 -5.95 -18.91 13.89
N ILE A 121 -4.93 -18.38 13.22
CA ILE A 121 -3.56 -18.94 13.18
C ILE A 121 -2.57 -18.17 14.06
N ALA A 122 -3.02 -17.16 14.83
CA ALA A 122 -2.17 -16.38 15.71
C ALA A 122 -1.17 -17.26 16.49
N ALA A 123 0.12 -17.10 16.17
CA ALA A 123 1.21 -17.88 16.74
C ALA A 123 1.32 -17.62 18.26
N PRO A 124 1.73 -18.62 19.06
CA PRO A 124 1.89 -18.45 20.50
C PRO A 124 2.88 -17.32 20.83
N PRO A 125 2.71 -16.65 21.99
CA PRO A 125 3.58 -15.55 22.39
C PRO A 125 5.05 -15.98 22.38
N PRO A 126 5.99 -15.09 22.03
CA PRO A 126 7.41 -15.41 22.05
C PRO A 126 7.79 -15.95 23.42
N VAL A 127 8.40 -17.14 23.47
CA VAL A 127 8.99 -17.66 24.70
C VAL A 127 10.02 -16.65 25.18
N PRO A 128 9.99 -16.19 26.45
CA PRO A 128 11.04 -15.34 26.99
C PRO A 128 12.37 -16.02 26.78
N VAL A 129 13.24 -15.41 25.96
CA VAL A 129 14.61 -15.89 25.79
C VAL A 129 15.30 -15.64 27.13
N PRO A 130 15.86 -16.67 27.80
CA PRO A 130 16.62 -16.45 29.02
C PRO A 130 17.74 -15.45 28.74
N ASP A 131 18.02 -14.56 29.68
CA ASP A 131 19.14 -13.62 29.59
C ASP A 131 20.44 -14.42 29.56
N VAL A 132 20.90 -14.78 28.36
CA VAL A 132 22.22 -15.39 28.17
C VAL A 132 23.22 -14.27 28.46
N PRO A 133 24.06 -14.40 29.50
CA PRO A 133 25.13 -13.43 29.72
C PRO A 133 26.04 -13.50 28.50
N LEU A 134 26.16 -12.39 27.77
CA LEU A 134 27.17 -12.23 26.74
C LEU A 134 28.53 -12.18 27.45
N LEU A 135 29.11 -13.37 27.66
CA LEU A 135 30.52 -13.56 28.00
C LEU A 135 31.37 -13.50 26.73
#